data_AF-A0AA35X489-F1
#
_entry.id   AF-A0AA35X489-F1
#
_cell.length_a   1.000
_cell.length_b   1.000
_cell.length_c   1.000
_cell.angle_alpha   90.00
_cell.angle_beta   90.00
_cell.angle_gamma   90.00
#
_symmetry.space_group_name_H-M   'P 1'
#
loop_
_entity.id
_entity.type
_entity.pdbx_description
1 polymer ?
#
loop_
_entity_poly.entity_id
_entity_poly.type
_entity_poly.pdbx_seq_one_letter_code
_entity_poly.pdbx_strand_id
1 'polypeptide(L)'
;MGADDYMTKPFSMRELVARVKAMLRRAELSPASTNVRGVITSGDLSIDVEARKVSLGGVPVKLKPKEFDLLTLFAGNPGKAFTRDDILDRMWGGKDNIDRRTVDVHVRWIRQKLGEGDGAPRRIITIRGHGYRFEG
;
A
#
# COMPACT_ATOMS: atom_id res chain seq x y z
N MET A 1 19.37 7.70 -32.10
CA MET A 1 20.18 6.85 -31.21
C MET A 1 20.82 7.74 -30.16
N GLY A 2 20.75 7.36 -28.90
CA GLY A 2 21.29 8.15 -27.78
C GLY A 2 20.54 7.82 -26.51
N ALA A 3 20.72 6.58 -26.07
CA ALA A 3 20.10 6.00 -24.90
C ALA A 3 20.73 6.52 -23.59
N ASP A 4 19.93 6.36 -22.54
CA ASP A 4 20.33 6.03 -21.18
C ASP A 4 21.17 7.03 -20.39
N ASP A 5 20.45 8.01 -19.84
CA ASP A 5 20.92 8.87 -18.78
C ASP A 5 19.97 8.72 -17.57
N TYR A 6 20.34 7.87 -16.61
CA TYR A 6 20.82 8.32 -15.29
C TYR A 6 20.95 7.16 -14.28
N MET A 7 22.20 6.87 -13.96
CA MET A 7 22.73 6.40 -12.67
C MET A 7 22.02 7.10 -11.49
N THR A 8 21.58 6.43 -10.42
CA THR A 8 22.43 5.96 -9.31
C THR A 8 21.56 5.25 -8.25
N LYS A 9 22.06 4.15 -7.68
CA LYS A 9 21.67 3.71 -6.33
C LYS A 9 22.89 3.15 -5.59
N PRO A 10 23.23 3.65 -4.39
CA PRO A 10 23.91 2.83 -3.40
C PRO A 10 22.86 2.03 -2.61
N PHE A 11 23.10 0.73 -2.44
CA PHE A 11 22.36 -0.13 -1.51
C PHE A 11 22.86 0.17 -0.08
N SER A 12 21.97 0.60 0.83
CA SER A 12 22.34 0.74 2.23
C SER A 12 22.22 -0.62 2.94
N MET A 13 23.33 -1.18 3.41
CA MET A 13 23.44 -2.46 4.14
C MET A 13 22.54 -2.58 5.39
N ARG A 14 21.88 -1.50 5.84
CA ARG A 14 20.91 -1.51 6.95
C ARG A 14 19.57 -2.15 6.58
N GLU A 15 19.19 -2.17 5.30
CA GLU A 15 17.94 -2.82 4.85
C GLU A 15 17.99 -4.35 5.00
N LEU A 16 19.17 -4.95 4.83
CA LEU A 16 19.32 -6.40 4.85
C LEU A 16 19.10 -6.98 6.25
N VAL A 17 19.62 -6.31 7.30
CA VAL A 17 19.46 -6.73 8.70
C VAL A 17 18.02 -6.53 9.18
N ALA A 18 17.34 -5.47 8.71
CA ALA A 18 15.93 -5.25 9.00
C ALA A 18 15.04 -6.33 8.34
N ARG A 19 15.40 -6.80 7.15
CA ARG A 19 14.65 -7.84 6.42
C ARG A 19 14.68 -9.19 7.14
N VAL A 20 15.82 -9.56 7.74
CA VAL A 20 15.96 -10.79 8.54
C VAL A 20 15.17 -10.70 9.85
N LYS A 21 15.25 -9.57 10.57
CA LYS A 21 14.48 -9.38 11.83
C LYS A 21 12.97 -9.32 11.59
N ALA A 22 12.54 -8.71 10.47
CA ALA A 22 11.13 -8.66 10.09
C ALA A 22 10.56 -10.02 9.68
N MET A 23 11.38 -10.90 9.08
CA MET A 23 10.98 -12.27 8.77
C MET A 23 10.85 -13.15 10.02
N LEU A 24 11.72 -12.99 11.02
CA LEU A 24 11.63 -13.76 12.27
C LEU A 24 10.47 -13.32 13.17
N ARG A 25 10.17 -12.00 13.22
CA ARG A 25 8.99 -11.49 13.96
C ARG A 25 7.66 -11.95 13.35
N ARG A 26 7.67 -12.47 12.11
CA ARG A 26 6.51 -13.00 11.38
C ARG A 26 6.11 -14.43 11.81
N ALA A 27 6.90 -15.10 12.67
CA ALA A 27 6.61 -16.46 13.12
C ALA A 27 5.87 -16.54 14.48
N GLU A 28 5.94 -15.51 15.33
CA GLU A 28 5.54 -15.65 16.76
C GLU A 28 4.24 -14.93 17.16
N LEU A 29 3.57 -14.18 16.28
CA LEU A 29 2.34 -13.47 16.64
C LEU A 29 1.12 -14.01 15.85
N SER A 30 0.43 -14.97 16.47
CA SER A 30 -0.95 -15.41 16.15
C SER A 30 -1.98 -14.28 16.36
N PRO A 31 -3.28 -14.46 16.08
CA PRO A 31 -3.96 -14.69 14.81
C PRO A 31 -5.00 -13.56 14.58
N ALA A 32 -4.62 -12.42 14.01
CA ALA A 32 -5.58 -11.36 13.66
C ALA A 32 -5.16 -10.51 12.46
N SER A 33 -4.03 -10.85 11.84
CA SER A 33 -3.55 -10.20 10.63
C SER A 33 -3.66 -11.22 9.52
N THR A 34 -4.64 -11.07 8.64
CA THR A 34 -4.72 -11.85 7.40
C THR A 34 -3.38 -11.72 6.70
N ASN A 35 -2.55 -12.76 6.81
CA ASN A 35 -1.37 -12.95 5.98
C ASN A 35 -1.91 -13.20 4.59
N VAL A 36 -2.23 -12.14 3.85
CA VAL A 36 -2.63 -12.27 2.45
C VAL A 36 -1.40 -12.75 1.69
N ARG A 37 -1.32 -14.06 1.47
CA ARG A 37 -0.34 -14.71 0.61
C ARG A 37 -0.99 -14.93 -0.74
N GLY A 38 -0.27 -14.65 -1.82
CA GLY A 38 -0.77 -14.79 -3.19
C GLY A 38 -1.28 -13.50 -3.82
N VAL A 39 -2.17 -13.65 -4.80
CA VAL A 39 -2.69 -12.57 -5.66
C VAL A 39 -4.07 -12.12 -5.17
N ILE A 40 -4.25 -10.83 -4.93
CA ILE A 40 -5.54 -10.20 -4.63
C ILE A 40 -6.12 -9.67 -5.95
N THR A 41 -7.35 -10.03 -6.27
CA THR A 41 -8.08 -9.52 -7.44
C THR A 41 -9.34 -8.76 -7.03
N SER A 42 -9.62 -7.65 -7.71
CA SER A 42 -10.78 -6.79 -7.46
C SER A 42 -11.15 -6.05 -8.75
N GLY A 43 -12.19 -6.54 -9.44
CA GLY A 43 -12.51 -6.12 -10.80
C GLY A 43 -11.29 -6.27 -11.72
N ASP A 44 -10.88 -5.18 -12.35
CA ASP A 44 -9.68 -5.09 -13.20
C ASP A 44 -8.36 -4.88 -12.42
N LEU A 45 -8.39 -4.75 -11.09
CA LEU A 45 -7.19 -4.63 -10.26
C LEU A 45 -6.66 -6.01 -9.87
N SER A 46 -5.35 -6.20 -10.01
CA SER A 46 -4.62 -7.37 -9.51
C SER A 46 -3.38 -6.93 -8.72
N ILE A 47 -3.18 -7.52 -7.54
CA ILE A 47 -2.05 -7.24 -6.64
C ILE A 47 -1.39 -8.57 -6.31
N ASP A 48 -0.20 -8.79 -6.86
CA ASP A 48 0.67 -9.89 -6.44
C ASP A 48 1.47 -9.42 -5.21
N VAL A 49 1.08 -9.93 -4.04
CA VAL A 49 1.66 -9.51 -2.76
C VAL A 49 3.11 -9.98 -2.61
N GLU A 50 3.43 -11.15 -3.16
CA GLU A 50 4.76 -11.76 -3.05
C GLU A 50 5.74 -11.10 -4.03
N ALA A 51 5.32 -10.89 -5.28
CA ALA A 51 6.12 -10.20 -6.27
C ALA A 51 6.12 -8.67 -6.09
N ARG A 52 5.27 -8.14 -5.20
CA ARG A 52 4.98 -6.71 -5.04
C ARG A 52 4.64 -6.00 -6.35
N LYS A 53 3.79 -6.64 -7.16
CA LYS A 53 3.34 -6.11 -8.46
C LYS A 53 1.86 -5.75 -8.38
N VAL A 54 1.51 -4.66 -9.05
CA VAL A 54 0.11 -4.23 -9.22
C VAL A 54 -0.15 -4.07 -10.70
N SER A 55 -1.30 -4.54 -11.17
CA SER A 55 -1.78 -4.28 -12.52
C SER A 55 -3.26 -3.87 -12.51
N LEU A 56 -3.63 -3.06 -13.49
CA LEU A 56 -5.00 -2.60 -13.72
C LEU A 56 -5.37 -2.91 -15.17
N GLY A 57 -6.39 -3.74 -15.39
CA GLY A 57 -6.75 -4.24 -16.72
C GLY A 57 -5.60 -4.98 -17.42
N GLY A 58 -4.72 -5.62 -16.65
CA GLY A 58 -3.50 -6.25 -17.16
C GLY A 58 -2.31 -5.30 -17.40
N VAL A 59 -2.50 -3.98 -17.27
CA VAL A 59 -1.42 -2.99 -17.41
C VAL A 59 -0.70 -2.79 -16.08
N PRO A 60 0.64 -2.94 -15.99
CA PRO A 60 1.38 -2.73 -14.76
C PRO A 60 1.28 -1.30 -14.21
N VAL A 61 0.97 -1.16 -12.92
CA VAL A 61 0.90 0.12 -12.20
C VAL A 61 2.08 0.24 -11.24
N LYS A 62 2.91 1.28 -11.41
CA LYS A 62 4.08 1.53 -10.55
C LYS A 62 3.70 2.28 -9.28
N LEU A 63 3.68 1.56 -8.16
CA LEU A 63 3.48 2.14 -6.82
C LEU A 63 4.81 2.28 -6.06
N LYS A 64 4.93 3.33 -5.26
CA LYS A 64 5.99 3.47 -4.26
C LYS A 64 5.77 2.45 -3.12
N PRO A 65 6.80 2.13 -2.30
CA PRO A 65 6.67 1.13 -1.25
C PRO A 65 5.47 1.36 -0.31
N LYS A 66 5.30 2.59 0.19
CA LYS A 66 4.17 2.93 1.07
C LYS A 66 2.81 2.94 0.38
N GLU A 67 2.76 3.34 -0.89
CA GLU A 67 1.52 3.29 -1.67
C GLU A 67 1.08 1.83 -1.89
N PHE A 68 2.05 0.95 -2.21
CA PHE A 68 1.80 -0.49 -2.35
C PHE A 68 1.31 -1.11 -1.05
N ASP A 69 2.03 -0.83 0.05
CA ASP A 69 1.68 -1.38 1.37
C ASP A 69 0.27 -0.91 1.79
N LEU A 70 -0.07 0.35 1.52
CA LEU A 70 -1.37 0.93 1.83
C LEU A 70 -2.48 0.35 0.96
N LEU A 71 -2.26 0.22 -0.35
CA LEU A 71 -3.22 -0.44 -1.25
C LEU A 71 -3.44 -1.90 -0.85
N THR A 72 -2.38 -2.62 -0.48
CA THR A 72 -2.47 -4.02 -0.03
C THR A 72 -3.22 -4.14 1.29
N LEU A 73 -3.01 -3.21 2.23
CA LEU A 73 -3.78 -3.14 3.47
C LEU A 73 -5.28 -3.01 3.18
N PHE A 74 -5.65 -2.11 2.27
CA PHE A 74 -7.03 -1.87 1.89
C PHE A 74 -7.63 -3.07 1.14
N ALA A 75 -6.99 -3.54 0.08
CA ALA A 75 -7.47 -4.62 -0.77
C ALA A 75 -7.49 -5.98 -0.03
N GLY A 76 -6.61 -6.18 0.95
CA GLY A 76 -6.63 -7.35 1.83
C GLY A 76 -7.73 -7.33 2.90
N ASN A 77 -8.44 -6.20 3.04
CA ASN A 77 -9.53 -6.01 4.00
C ASN A 77 -10.74 -5.32 3.32
N PRO A 78 -11.34 -5.93 2.28
CA PRO A 78 -12.45 -5.33 1.55
C PRO A 78 -13.64 -5.07 2.47
N GLY A 79 -14.32 -3.94 2.29
CA GLY A 79 -15.47 -3.54 3.11
C GLY A 79 -15.14 -3.01 4.51
N LYS A 80 -13.90 -3.20 5.00
CA LYS A 80 -13.46 -2.67 6.30
C LYS A 80 -13.08 -1.19 6.19
N ALA A 81 -13.67 -0.37 7.06
CA ALA A 81 -13.25 1.01 7.24
C ALA A 81 -12.05 1.09 8.21
N PHE A 82 -11.08 1.94 7.87
CA PHE A 82 -9.94 2.27 8.72
C PHE A 82 -9.94 3.76 9.03
N THR A 83 -9.70 4.12 10.29
CA THR A 83 -9.44 5.52 10.64
C THR A 83 -8.09 5.96 10.08
N ARG A 84 -7.87 7.27 9.98
CA ARG A 84 -6.55 7.82 9.63
C ARG A 84 -5.48 7.42 10.63
N ASP A 85 -5.83 7.37 11.92
CA ASP A 85 -4.93 6.96 13.00
C ASP A 85 -4.57 5.47 12.86
N ASP A 86 -5.55 4.59 12.61
CA ASP A 86 -5.30 3.16 12.36
C ASP A 86 -4.33 2.95 11.19
N ILE A 87 -4.50 3.73 10.12
CA ILE A 87 -3.64 3.66 8.95
C ILE A 87 -2.24 4.16 9.31
N LEU A 88 -2.13 5.29 10.02
CA LEU A 88 -0.85 5.83 10.46
C LEU A 88 -0.08 4.83 11.32
N ASP A 89 -0.74 4.23 12.30
CA ASP A 89 -0.13 3.28 13.22
C ASP A 89 0.38 2.03 12.50
N ARG A 90 -0.44 1.47 11.60
CA ARG A 90 -0.07 0.28 10.81
C ARG A 90 1.07 0.55 9.83
N MET A 91 1.06 1.73 9.21
CA MET A 91 1.97 2.04 8.10
C MET A 91 3.26 2.70 8.56
N TRP A 92 3.23 3.49 9.63
CA TRP A 92 4.36 4.26 10.12
C TRP A 92 4.76 3.92 11.56
N GLY A 93 4.04 3.03 12.24
CA GLY A 93 4.46 2.41 13.50
C GLY A 93 4.38 3.35 14.70
N GLY A 94 3.38 4.24 14.76
CA GLY A 94 3.16 5.14 15.90
C GLY A 94 4.28 6.16 16.11
N LYS A 95 4.98 6.58 15.04
CA LYS A 95 5.99 7.65 15.14
C LYS A 95 5.29 9.00 15.31
N ASP A 96 5.55 9.66 16.43
CA ASP A 96 4.85 10.84 16.96
C ASP A 96 4.93 12.15 16.14
N ASN A 97 5.27 12.14 14.85
CA ASN A 97 5.39 13.38 14.06
C ASN A 97 4.87 13.26 12.61
N ILE A 98 4.03 12.27 12.31
CA ILE A 98 3.43 12.13 10.97
C ILE A 98 1.97 12.56 11.02
N ASP A 99 1.68 13.67 10.34
CA ASP A 99 0.33 14.21 10.22
C ASP A 99 -0.59 13.23 9.49
N ARG A 100 -1.85 13.12 9.95
CA ARG A 100 -2.98 12.44 9.30
C ARG A 100 -3.12 12.82 7.82
N ARG A 101 -2.78 14.06 7.45
CA ARG A 101 -2.76 14.52 6.05
C ARG A 101 -1.84 13.70 5.15
N THR A 102 -0.82 13.05 5.72
CA THR A 102 0.07 12.14 4.99
C THR A 102 -0.71 10.96 4.40
N VAL A 103 -1.69 10.42 5.14
CA VAL A 103 -2.57 9.35 4.65
C VAL A 103 -3.37 9.84 3.46
N ASP A 104 -3.96 11.02 3.56
CA ASP A 104 -4.78 11.60 2.50
C ASP A 104 -3.97 11.79 1.20
N VAL A 105 -2.73 12.27 1.31
CA VAL A 105 -1.81 12.42 0.16
C VAL A 105 -1.49 11.08 -0.50
N HIS A 106 -1.22 10.04 0.29
CA HIS A 106 -0.93 8.71 -0.26
C HIS A 106 -2.16 8.07 -0.90
N VAL A 107 -3.35 8.22 -0.31
CA VAL A 107 -4.61 7.76 -0.91
C VAL A 107 -4.86 8.47 -2.24
N ARG A 108 -4.65 9.78 -2.29
CA ARG A 108 -4.77 10.56 -3.53
C ARG A 108 -3.83 10.06 -4.62
N TRP A 109 -2.56 9.81 -4.30
CA TRP A 109 -1.60 9.27 -5.27
C TRP A 109 -1.99 7.88 -5.75
N ILE A 110 -2.49 7.01 -4.88
CA ILE A 110 -2.97 5.69 -5.28
C ILE A 110 -4.13 5.85 -6.27
N ARG A 111 -5.15 6.66 -5.95
CA ARG A 111 -6.29 6.90 -6.84
C ARG A 111 -5.83 7.37 -8.22
N GLN A 112 -4.99 8.40 -8.27
CA GLN A 112 -4.44 8.92 -9.53
C GLN A 112 -3.73 7.84 -10.35
N LYS A 113 -2.94 6.98 -9.70
CA LYS A 113 -2.22 5.88 -10.36
C LYS A 113 -3.11 4.73 -10.81
N LEU A 114 -4.26 4.56 -10.16
CA LEU A 114 -5.31 3.64 -10.59
C LEU A 114 -6.26 4.27 -11.63
N GLY A 115 -5.95 5.46 -12.14
CA GLY A 115 -6.80 6.17 -13.10
C GLY A 115 -8.10 6.71 -12.50
N GLU A 116 -8.18 6.78 -11.18
CA GLU A 116 -9.33 7.29 -10.44
C GLU A 116 -9.10 8.75 -10.03
N GLY A 117 -10.12 9.59 -10.22
CA GLY A 117 -10.13 10.96 -9.73
C GLY A 117 -10.61 11.05 -8.28
N ASP A 118 -10.30 12.17 -7.61
CA ASP A 118 -10.72 12.42 -6.23
C ASP A 118 -12.25 12.59 -6.07
N GLY A 119 -12.96 12.98 -7.14
CA GLY A 119 -14.40 13.25 -7.13
C GLY A 119 -15.30 12.01 -7.29
N ALA A 120 -14.76 10.90 -7.81
CA ALA A 120 -15.50 9.66 -8.01
C ALA A 120 -14.59 8.43 -7.84
N PRO A 121 -14.03 8.22 -6.63
CA PRO A 121 -13.21 7.05 -6.37
C PRO A 121 -14.07 5.79 -6.47
N ARG A 122 -13.54 4.75 -7.10
CA ARG A 122 -14.22 3.46 -7.24
C ARG A 122 -13.73 2.47 -6.20
N ARG A 123 -12.43 2.52 -5.88
CA ARG A 123 -11.78 1.52 -5.03
C ARG A 123 -11.60 1.96 -3.60
N ILE A 124 -10.84 3.03 -3.39
CA ILE A 124 -10.58 3.53 -2.05
C ILE A 124 -11.58 4.65 -1.79
N ILE A 125 -12.66 4.35 -1.08
CA ILE A 125 -13.76 5.27 -0.78
C ILE A 125 -13.46 6.07 0.49
N THR A 126 -13.76 7.37 0.44
CA THR A 126 -13.69 8.23 1.62
C THR A 126 -14.95 8.04 2.47
N ILE A 127 -14.79 7.60 3.71
CA ILE A 127 -15.87 7.59 4.71
C ILE A 127 -15.75 8.90 5.50
N ARG A 128 -16.64 9.86 5.22
CA ARG A 128 -16.61 11.20 5.83
C ARG A 128 -16.61 11.09 7.36
N GLY A 129 -15.74 11.86 8.01
CA GLY A 129 -15.59 11.86 9.47
C GLY A 129 -14.86 10.63 10.06
N HIS A 130 -14.56 9.60 9.27
CA HIS A 130 -13.95 8.37 9.77
C HIS A 130 -12.57 8.12 9.13
N GLY A 131 -12.50 7.95 7.80
CA GLY A 131 -11.28 7.53 7.13
C GLY A 131 -11.54 6.95 5.76
N TYR A 132 -11.02 5.75 5.51
CA TYR A 132 -11.02 5.13 4.19
C TYR A 132 -11.47 3.68 4.23
N ARG A 133 -12.13 3.24 3.16
CA ARG A 133 -12.58 1.86 2.96
C ARG A 133 -12.24 1.41 1.55
N PHE A 134 -11.94 0.13 1.38
CA PHE A 134 -11.85 -0.49 0.06
C PHE A 134 -13.21 -1.04 -0.38
N GLU A 135 -13.65 -0.67 -1.57
CA GLU A 135 -14.81 -1.23 -2.27
C GLU A 135 -14.36 -1.68 -3.66
N GLY A 136 -14.43 -2.97 -3.95
CA GLY A 136 -14.05 -3.50 -5.25
C GLY A 136 -14.10 -5.01 -5.31
#